data_AF-A0A1V2V073-F1
#
_entry.id   AF-A0A1V2V073-F1
#
_cell.length_a   1.000
_cell.length_b   1.000
_cell.length_c   1.000
_cell.angle_alpha   90.00
_cell.angle_beta   90.00
_cell.angle_gamma   90.00
#
_symmetry.space_group_name_H-M   'P 1'
#
loop_
_entity.id
_entity.type
_entity.pdbx_description
1 polymer ?
#
loop_
_entity_poly.entity_id
_entity_poly.type
_entity_poly.pdbx_seq_one_letter_code
_entity_poly.pdbx_strand_id
1 'polypeptide(L)'
;MAYLKRYQCEYVKFWVDPWNRLSLTNSQYPQPQGIYKELFFNGLLQIYMSWKEQLDFLDQPYYLKIWLFENDLKRSQVVCVIGEKIEHYQNLFEKSLDETSLSIVEWQEVSDMMKKVNWEKKIEITLYEKDWLGRTDDYKTQKNYEDTKKWFNNNVIEKYREVKRIDGDEYYIVETDNVWIGYIL
;
A
#
# COMPACT_ATOMS: atom_id res chain seq x y z
N MET A 1 15.19 -17.87 4.65
CA MET A 1 14.76 -18.48 5.94
C MET A 1 15.41 -17.90 7.19
N ALA A 2 16.75 -17.80 7.32
CA ALA A 2 17.35 -17.25 8.55
C ALA A 2 16.90 -15.80 8.85
N TYR A 3 16.75 -14.98 7.81
CA TYR A 3 16.23 -13.61 7.91
C TYR A 3 14.78 -13.58 8.41
N LEU A 4 13.86 -14.26 7.72
CA LEU A 4 12.46 -14.36 8.10
C LEU A 4 12.27 -14.88 9.54
N LYS A 5 13.03 -15.90 9.97
CA LYS A 5 12.98 -16.40 11.36
C LYS A 5 13.40 -15.35 12.39
N ARG A 6 14.36 -14.48 12.06
CA ARG A 6 14.87 -13.44 12.96
C ARG A 6 13.92 -12.24 13.06
N TYR A 7 13.37 -11.80 11.94
CA TYR A 7 12.59 -10.54 11.87
C TYR A 7 11.08 -10.74 11.79
N GLN A 8 10.65 -11.99 11.58
CA GLN A 8 9.26 -12.43 11.43
C GLN A 8 8.51 -11.81 10.25
N CYS A 9 9.19 -11.06 9.40
CA CYS A 9 8.62 -10.41 8.23
C CYS A 9 9.70 -10.26 7.14
N GLU A 10 9.29 -10.53 5.90
CA GLU A 10 10.08 -10.29 4.70
C GLU A 10 9.15 -9.74 3.61
N TYR A 11 9.59 -8.67 2.93
CA TYR A 11 8.86 -8.06 1.83
C TYR A 11 9.83 -7.66 0.73
N VAL A 12 9.37 -7.73 -0.53
CA VAL A 12 10.13 -7.26 -1.69
C VAL A 12 9.35 -6.16 -2.39
N LYS A 13 10.01 -5.00 -2.52
CA LYS A 13 9.56 -3.86 -3.32
C LYS A 13 10.29 -3.84 -4.64
N PHE A 14 9.61 -3.37 -5.68
CA PHE A 14 10.19 -3.28 -7.01
C PHE A 14 10.91 -1.93 -7.21
N TRP A 15 12.24 -1.95 -7.28
CA TRP A 15 13.09 -0.77 -7.42
C TRP A 15 13.66 -0.66 -8.85
N VAL A 16 12.92 0.00 -9.75
CA VAL A 16 13.40 0.30 -11.11
C VAL A 16 13.28 1.79 -11.39
N ASP A 17 14.29 2.32 -12.07
CA ASP A 17 14.33 3.68 -12.57
C ASP A 17 13.44 3.82 -13.82
N PRO A 18 12.65 4.90 -14.00
CA PRO A 18 12.60 6.13 -13.20
C PRO A 18 11.56 6.10 -12.07
N TRP A 19 10.93 4.96 -11.77
CA TRP A 19 9.75 4.89 -10.90
C TRP A 19 10.03 5.16 -9.41
N ASN A 20 11.29 5.07 -8.99
CA ASN A 20 11.67 5.13 -7.56
C ASN A 20 12.71 6.20 -7.23
N ARG A 21 12.86 7.25 -8.05
CA ARG A 21 13.78 8.34 -7.73
C ARG A 21 13.22 9.22 -6.60
N LEU A 22 14.13 9.89 -5.87
CA LEU A 22 13.76 11.03 -5.02
C LEU A 22 13.36 12.20 -5.92
N SER A 23 12.15 12.73 -5.73
CA SER A 23 11.66 13.85 -6.54
C SER A 23 12.32 15.13 -6.07
N LEU A 24 13.37 15.54 -6.77
CA LEU A 24 14.09 16.80 -6.52
C LEU A 24 13.31 18.03 -7.04
N THR A 25 12.26 17.79 -7.81
CA THR A 25 11.31 18.76 -8.36
C THR A 25 9.88 18.20 -8.21
N ASN A 26 8.81 18.96 -8.50
CA ASN A 26 7.41 18.46 -8.50
C ASN A 26 7.12 17.42 -9.61
N SER A 27 8.08 16.53 -9.91
CA SER A 27 8.00 15.54 -10.96
C SER A 27 7.10 14.39 -10.53
N GLN A 28 6.11 14.09 -11.36
CA GLN A 28 5.35 12.85 -11.25
C GLN A 28 6.14 11.72 -11.90
N TYR A 29 6.36 10.63 -11.16
CA TYR A 29 6.99 9.45 -11.71
C TYR A 29 5.98 8.64 -12.52
N PRO A 30 6.37 8.15 -13.71
CA PRO A 30 5.47 7.32 -14.50
C PRO A 30 5.15 6.02 -13.75
N GLN A 31 3.97 5.47 -14.01
CA GLN A 31 3.61 4.13 -13.55
C GLN A 31 3.91 3.10 -14.64
N PRO A 32 4.17 1.82 -14.31
CA PRO A 32 4.30 0.76 -15.30
C PRO A 32 3.03 0.67 -16.18
N GLN A 33 3.21 0.64 -17.51
CA GLN A 33 2.11 0.54 -18.48
C GLN A 33 2.44 -0.51 -19.57
N GLY A 34 1.40 -1.02 -20.25
CA GLY A 34 1.52 -2.01 -21.33
C GLY A 34 2.34 -3.23 -20.92
N ILE A 35 3.33 -3.62 -21.72
CA ILE A 35 4.19 -4.77 -21.44
C ILE A 35 4.94 -4.68 -20.11
N TYR A 36 5.29 -3.49 -19.64
CA TYR A 36 5.99 -3.33 -18.36
C TYR A 36 5.06 -3.61 -17.18
N LYS A 37 3.79 -3.26 -17.31
CA LYS A 37 2.75 -3.59 -16.34
C LYS A 37 2.60 -5.12 -16.24
N GLU A 38 2.52 -5.81 -17.37
CA GLU A 38 2.48 -7.28 -17.41
C GLU A 38 3.71 -7.95 -16.79
N LEU A 39 4.92 -7.49 -17.16
CA LEU A 39 6.17 -8.00 -16.60
C LEU A 39 6.26 -7.78 -15.09
N PHE A 40 5.82 -6.62 -14.61
CA PHE A 40 5.77 -6.30 -13.18
C PHE A 40 4.89 -7.30 -12.43
N PHE A 41 3.69 -7.57 -12.94
CA PHE A 41 2.77 -8.55 -12.34
C PHE A 41 3.32 -9.96 -12.34
N ASN A 42 3.86 -10.41 -13.47
CA ASN A 42 4.45 -11.73 -13.57
C ASN A 42 5.63 -11.88 -12.60
N GLY A 43 6.42 -10.83 -12.39
CA GLY A 43 7.49 -10.80 -11.39
C GLY A 43 6.98 -10.98 -9.96
N LEU A 44 5.96 -10.21 -9.55
CA LEU A 44 5.34 -10.36 -8.22
C LEU A 44 4.82 -11.79 -8.01
N LEU A 45 4.19 -12.36 -9.04
CA LEU A 45 3.61 -13.70 -8.94
C LEU A 45 4.67 -14.80 -8.88
N GLN A 46 5.77 -14.68 -9.63
CA GLN A 46 6.89 -15.61 -9.54
C GLN A 46 7.52 -15.60 -8.15
N ILE A 47 7.70 -14.41 -7.55
CA ILE A 47 8.20 -14.28 -6.18
C ILE A 47 7.22 -14.95 -5.21
N TYR A 48 5.92 -14.66 -5.33
CA TYR A 48 4.88 -15.28 -4.50
C TYR A 48 4.93 -16.80 -4.56
N MET A 49 4.95 -17.38 -5.76
CA MET A 49 4.97 -18.84 -5.94
C MET A 49 6.24 -19.48 -5.37
N SER A 50 7.40 -18.86 -5.61
CA SER A 50 8.68 -19.35 -5.07
C SER A 50 8.72 -19.31 -3.53
N TRP A 51 8.13 -18.26 -2.94
CA TRP A 51 8.03 -18.17 -1.48
C TRP A 51 7.01 -19.14 -0.90
N LYS A 52 5.85 -19.30 -1.56
CA LYS A 52 4.81 -20.25 -1.14
C LYS A 52 5.35 -21.67 -1.05
N GLU A 53 6.07 -22.13 -2.08
CA GLU A 53 6.69 -23.46 -2.07
C GLU A 53 7.57 -23.65 -0.83
N GLN A 54 8.43 -22.69 -0.50
CA GLN A 54 9.30 -22.77 0.68
C GLN A 54 8.56 -22.66 2.01
N LEU A 55 7.46 -21.90 2.06
CA LEU A 55 6.63 -21.69 3.25
C LEU A 55 5.70 -22.87 3.51
N ASP A 56 5.25 -23.58 2.49
CA ASP A 56 4.42 -24.78 2.65
C ASP A 56 5.23 -25.93 3.30
N PHE A 57 6.56 -25.90 3.23
CA PHE A 57 7.44 -26.79 3.99
C PHE A 57 7.73 -26.31 5.42
N LEU A 58 7.31 -25.11 5.78
CA LEU A 58 7.38 -24.63 7.17
C LEU A 58 6.14 -25.13 7.90
N ASP A 59 6.35 -26.00 8.90
CA ASP A 59 5.31 -26.52 9.79
C ASP A 59 4.85 -25.46 10.81
N GLN A 60 4.49 -24.27 10.32
CA GLN A 60 3.97 -23.16 11.13
C GLN A 60 3.07 -22.24 10.29
N PRO A 61 2.12 -21.54 10.92
CA PRO A 61 1.30 -20.55 10.23
C PRO A 61 2.14 -19.42 9.63
N TYR A 62 1.75 -18.98 8.44
CA TYR A 62 2.34 -17.84 7.76
C TYR A 62 1.26 -16.98 7.08
N TYR A 63 1.54 -15.69 6.93
CA TYR A 63 0.82 -14.77 6.07
C TYR A 63 1.66 -14.56 4.81
N LEU A 64 1.18 -14.96 3.65
CA LEU A 64 1.79 -14.66 2.36
C LEU A 64 0.75 -14.04 1.44
N LYS A 65 0.93 -12.77 1.11
CA LYS A 65 0.01 -12.01 0.25
C LYS A 65 0.76 -11.18 -0.79
N ILE A 66 0.10 -10.91 -1.90
CA ILE A 66 0.48 -9.85 -2.84
C ILE A 66 -0.33 -8.62 -2.47
N TRP A 67 0.32 -7.47 -2.28
CA TRP A 67 -0.36 -6.19 -2.13
C TRP A 67 -0.21 -5.42 -3.42
N LEU A 68 -1.32 -5.15 -4.08
CA LEU A 68 -1.36 -4.40 -5.32
C LEU A 68 -2.07 -3.07 -5.09
N PHE A 69 -1.32 -1.97 -5.21
CA PHE A 69 -1.83 -0.61 -5.06
C PHE A 69 -2.39 -0.12 -6.39
N GLU A 70 -3.68 0.22 -6.42
CA GLU A 70 -4.41 0.52 -7.65
C GLU A 70 -3.92 1.83 -8.31
N ASN A 71 -3.77 2.88 -7.51
CA ASN A 71 -3.31 4.18 -7.98
C ASN A 71 -1.78 4.29 -7.99
N ASP A 72 -1.10 3.51 -7.15
CA ASP A 72 0.35 3.54 -7.03
C ASP A 72 1.04 2.17 -7.19
N LEU A 73 0.96 1.61 -8.41
CA LEU A 73 1.50 0.28 -8.74
C LEU A 73 2.92 0.03 -8.27
N LYS A 74 3.83 1.00 -8.35
CA LYS A 74 5.23 0.86 -7.90
C LYS A 74 5.36 0.52 -6.39
N ARG A 75 4.35 0.83 -5.56
CA ARG A 75 4.32 0.48 -4.13
C ARG A 75 3.93 -0.98 -3.87
N SER A 76 3.47 -1.68 -4.90
CA SER A 76 3.03 -3.07 -4.79
C SER A 76 4.19 -4.00 -4.43
N GLN A 77 3.87 -5.03 -3.65
CA GLN A 77 4.88 -5.90 -3.03
C GLN A 77 4.32 -7.28 -2.70
N VAL A 78 5.21 -8.27 -2.63
CA VAL A 78 4.92 -9.56 -2.01
C VAL A 78 5.37 -9.50 -0.56
N VAL A 79 4.49 -9.88 0.36
CA VAL A 79 4.72 -9.79 1.81
C VAL A 79 4.54 -11.16 2.43
N CYS A 80 5.57 -11.60 3.16
CA CYS A 80 5.58 -12.80 3.96
C CYS A 80 5.80 -12.47 5.44
N VAL A 81 4.96 -13.00 6.33
CA VAL A 81 5.05 -12.78 7.78
C VAL A 81 4.78 -14.09 8.50
N ILE A 82 5.49 -14.34 9.59
CA ILE A 82 5.32 -15.52 10.45
C ILE A 82 5.20 -15.10 11.92
N GLY A 83 4.69 -16.00 12.76
CA GLY A 83 4.62 -15.77 14.20
C GLY A 83 3.71 -14.61 14.61
N GLU A 84 4.11 -13.85 15.63
CA GLU A 84 3.25 -12.89 16.32
C GLU A 84 2.84 -11.68 15.47
N LYS A 85 3.58 -11.38 14.40
CA LYS A 85 3.27 -10.24 13.53
C LYS A 85 2.13 -10.51 12.55
N ILE A 86 1.67 -11.77 12.41
CA ILE A 86 0.62 -12.14 11.46
C ILE A 86 -0.64 -11.30 11.67
N GLU A 87 -1.09 -11.14 12.93
CA GLU A 87 -2.32 -10.40 13.25
C GLU A 87 -2.22 -8.92 12.84
N HIS A 88 -1.08 -8.29 13.06
CA HIS A 88 -0.85 -6.90 12.64
C HIS A 88 -1.00 -6.75 11.11
N TYR A 89 -0.39 -7.64 10.34
CA TYR A 89 -0.43 -7.57 8.87
C TYR A 89 -1.78 -7.98 8.26
N GLN A 90 -2.55 -8.81 8.95
CA GLN A 90 -3.94 -9.12 8.56
C GLN A 90 -4.85 -7.89 8.67
N ASN A 91 -4.58 -6.99 9.61
CA ASN A 91 -5.40 -5.84 9.93
C ASN A 91 -4.80 -4.50 9.48
N LEU A 92 -3.76 -4.53 8.62
CA LEU A 92 -3.05 -3.31 8.23
C LEU A 92 -3.89 -2.37 7.35
N PHE A 93 -4.79 -2.93 6.54
CA PHE A 93 -5.65 -2.17 5.64
C PHE A 93 -7.12 -2.26 6.08
N GLU A 94 -7.84 -1.16 5.91
CA GLU A 94 -9.25 -1.07 6.26
C GLU A 94 -10.12 -1.83 5.25
N LYS A 95 -11.29 -2.27 5.70
CA LYS A 95 -12.29 -2.83 4.80
C LYS A 95 -12.86 -1.70 3.92
N SER A 96 -13.08 -2.03 2.65
CA SER A 96 -13.82 -1.14 1.75
C SER A 96 -15.25 -0.97 2.25
N LEU A 97 -15.72 0.27 2.36
CA LEU A 97 -17.14 0.57 2.62
C LEU A 97 -17.99 0.37 1.37
N ASP A 98 -17.37 0.57 0.20
CA ASP A 98 -17.97 0.25 -1.08
C ASP A 98 -17.79 -1.24 -1.38
N GLU A 99 -18.90 -1.99 -1.35
CA GLU A 99 -19.00 -3.34 -1.92
C GLU A 99 -19.03 -3.31 -3.45
N THR A 100 -19.03 -2.11 -4.05
CA THR A 100 -18.93 -1.91 -5.49
C THR A 100 -17.62 -2.54 -5.94
N SER A 101 -17.74 -3.78 -6.42
CA SER A 101 -16.71 -4.54 -7.08
C SER A 101 -16.36 -3.79 -8.37
N LEU A 102 -15.63 -2.68 -8.26
CA LEU A 102 -14.90 -2.12 -9.38
C LEU A 102 -13.91 -3.21 -9.74
N SER A 103 -14.35 -3.90 -10.78
CA SER A 103 -13.97 -5.24 -11.03
C SER A 103 -12.49 -5.24 -11.32
N ILE A 104 -11.77 -6.13 -10.66
CA ILE A 104 -10.40 -6.49 -11.04
C ILE A 104 -10.30 -6.94 -12.52
N VAL A 105 -11.39 -6.96 -13.27
CA VAL A 105 -11.50 -7.23 -14.71
C VAL A 105 -10.44 -6.48 -15.51
N GLU A 106 -10.16 -5.20 -15.23
CA GLU A 106 -9.08 -4.48 -15.93
C GLU A 106 -7.67 -5.07 -15.68
N TRP A 107 -7.51 -5.86 -14.61
CA TRP A 107 -6.25 -6.50 -14.21
C TRP A 107 -6.24 -8.01 -14.49
N GLN A 108 -7.39 -8.67 -14.52
CA GLN A 108 -7.52 -10.09 -14.90
C GLN A 108 -7.22 -10.31 -16.38
N GLU A 109 -7.40 -9.29 -17.22
CA GLU A 109 -7.02 -9.32 -18.63
C GLU A 109 -5.50 -9.20 -18.85
N VAL A 110 -4.74 -8.77 -17.83
CA VAL A 110 -3.30 -8.50 -17.95
C VAL A 110 -2.47 -9.79 -18.00
N SER A 111 -2.95 -10.89 -17.41
CA SER A 111 -2.24 -12.18 -17.46
C SER A 111 -3.17 -13.32 -17.06
N ASP A 112 -3.12 -14.44 -17.78
CA ASP A 112 -3.82 -15.68 -17.40
C ASP A 112 -3.44 -16.16 -16.00
N MET A 113 -2.24 -15.80 -15.52
CA MET A 113 -1.83 -16.14 -14.18
C MET A 113 -2.54 -15.31 -13.10
N MET A 114 -2.99 -14.09 -13.40
CA MET A 114 -3.76 -13.25 -12.47
C MET A 114 -5.13 -13.86 -12.14
N LYS A 115 -5.68 -14.68 -13.06
CA LYS A 115 -6.92 -15.45 -12.85
C LYS A 115 -6.77 -16.54 -11.79
N LYS A 116 -5.53 -16.95 -11.46
CA LYS A 116 -5.25 -17.97 -10.44
C LYS A 116 -5.18 -17.40 -9.02
N VAL A 117 -5.17 -16.08 -8.89
CA VAL A 117 -5.04 -15.38 -7.61
C VAL A 117 -6.44 -14.98 -7.14
N ASN A 118 -6.75 -15.31 -5.89
CA ASN A 118 -7.91 -14.77 -5.19
C ASN A 118 -7.58 -13.37 -4.71
N TRP A 119 -8.50 -12.44 -4.90
CA TRP A 119 -8.28 -11.03 -4.59
C TRP A 119 -9.33 -10.52 -3.61
N GLU A 120 -8.88 -9.82 -2.59
CA GLU A 120 -9.71 -9.07 -1.66
C GLU A 120 -9.40 -7.58 -1.77
N LYS A 121 -10.43 -6.73 -1.92
CA LYS A 121 -10.24 -5.28 -1.96
C LYS A 121 -10.21 -4.71 -0.54
N LYS A 122 -9.18 -3.91 -0.25
CA LYS A 122 -8.99 -3.14 0.97
C LYS A 122 -8.70 -1.68 0.65
N ILE A 123 -8.70 -0.84 1.67
CA ILE A 123 -8.37 0.57 1.58
C ILE A 123 -7.15 0.87 2.46
N GLU A 124 -6.16 1.54 1.89
CA GLU A 124 -5.11 2.19 2.66
C GLU A 124 -5.64 3.54 3.17
N ILE A 125 -5.45 3.78 4.46
CA ILE A 125 -5.77 5.05 5.09
C ILE A 125 -4.52 5.72 5.63
N THR A 126 -4.53 7.05 5.65
CA THR A 126 -3.56 7.87 6.38
C THR A 126 -4.29 8.69 7.44
N LEU A 127 -3.72 8.71 8.64
CA LEU A 127 -4.18 9.55 9.74
C LEU A 127 -3.41 10.87 9.74
N TYR A 128 -4.13 11.98 9.71
CA TYR A 128 -3.56 13.31 9.90
C TYR A 128 -4.08 13.90 11.20
N GLU A 129 -3.19 14.30 12.09
CA GLU A 129 -3.55 15.03 13.30
C GLU A 129 -4.32 16.29 12.94
N LYS A 130 -5.37 16.60 13.71
CA LYS A 130 -6.23 17.75 13.42
C LYS A 130 -5.48 19.08 13.57
N ASP A 131 -4.50 19.12 14.44
CA ASP A 131 -3.60 20.24 14.70
C ASP A 131 -2.27 20.14 13.94
N TRP A 132 -2.13 19.20 12.99
CA TRP A 132 -0.92 18.96 12.21
C TRP A 132 -0.31 20.24 11.59
N LEU A 133 -1.14 21.21 11.21
CA LEU A 133 -0.68 22.46 10.62
C LEU A 133 0.16 23.31 11.60
N GLY A 134 -0.03 23.15 12.91
CA GLY A 134 0.66 23.91 13.94
C GLY A 134 0.32 25.40 13.92
N ARG A 135 1.24 26.22 14.46
CA ARG A 135 1.15 27.68 14.50
C ARG A 135 2.04 28.30 13.43
N THR A 136 1.75 29.55 13.06
CA THR A 136 2.57 30.31 12.11
C THR A 136 4.03 30.42 12.53
N ASP A 137 4.29 30.48 13.83
CA ASP A 137 5.63 30.63 14.41
C ASP A 137 6.49 29.36 14.28
N ASP A 138 5.88 28.22 13.97
CA ASP A 138 6.59 26.96 13.71
C ASP A 138 7.27 26.96 12.31
N TYR A 139 6.98 27.96 11.48
CA TYR A 139 7.45 28.04 10.09
C TYR A 139 8.51 29.11 9.91
N LYS A 140 9.50 28.81 9.06
CA LYS A 140 10.58 29.75 8.72
C LYS A 140 10.06 31.04 8.06
N THR A 141 8.96 30.98 7.32
CA THR A 141 8.35 32.15 6.66
C THR A 141 6.82 32.01 6.60
N GLN A 142 6.11 33.14 6.51
CA GLN A 142 4.66 33.17 6.28
C GLN A 142 4.26 32.44 5.00
N LYS A 143 5.08 32.54 3.94
CA LYS A 143 4.82 31.86 2.67
C LYS A 143 4.81 30.34 2.86
N ASN A 144 5.77 29.78 3.61
CA ASN A 144 5.80 28.35 3.88
C ASN A 144 4.52 27.89 4.60
N TYR A 145 4.05 28.67 5.57
CA TYR A 145 2.81 28.38 6.28
C TYR A 145 1.60 28.38 5.32
N GLU A 146 1.45 29.40 4.48
CA GLU A 146 0.33 29.47 3.53
C GLU A 146 0.37 28.36 2.47
N ASP A 147 1.56 28.02 1.97
CA ASP A 147 1.76 26.93 1.01
C ASP A 147 1.38 25.57 1.66
N THR A 148 1.83 25.31 2.90
CA THR A 148 1.47 24.10 3.65
C THR A 148 -0.02 24.05 3.99
N LYS A 149 -0.61 25.18 4.41
CA LYS A 149 -2.04 25.29 4.69
C LYS A 149 -2.89 24.99 3.45
N LYS A 150 -2.49 25.51 2.29
CA LYS A 150 -3.15 25.21 1.02
C LYS A 150 -3.05 23.73 0.67
N TRP A 151 -1.87 23.13 0.86
CA TRP A 151 -1.71 21.69 0.64
C TRP A 151 -2.59 20.86 1.57
N PHE A 152 -2.62 21.18 2.88
CA PHE A 152 -3.41 20.47 3.88
C PHE A 152 -4.91 20.57 3.59
N ASN A 153 -5.39 21.76 3.22
CA ASN A 153 -6.78 21.92 2.83
C ASN A 153 -7.14 21.04 1.63
N ASN A 154 -6.35 21.09 0.56
CA ASN A 154 -6.65 20.38 -0.68
C ASN A 154 -6.43 18.85 -0.61
N ASN A 155 -5.57 18.37 0.29
CA ASN A 155 -5.21 16.94 0.35
C ASN A 155 -5.74 16.22 1.58
N VAL A 156 -6.12 16.95 2.63
CA VAL A 156 -6.64 16.39 3.87
C VAL A 156 -8.07 16.86 4.10
N ILE A 157 -8.31 18.17 4.24
CA ILE A 157 -9.64 18.69 4.61
C ILE A 157 -10.70 18.42 3.55
N GLU A 158 -10.38 18.56 2.27
CA GLU A 158 -11.34 18.29 1.19
C GLU A 158 -11.57 16.78 0.95
N LYS A 159 -10.71 15.91 1.49
CA LYS A 159 -10.68 14.48 1.14
C LYS A 159 -10.92 13.53 2.31
N TYR A 160 -10.90 14.01 3.56
CA TYR A 160 -11.08 13.12 4.70
C TYR A 160 -12.49 12.52 4.69
N ARG A 161 -12.57 11.25 5.06
CA ARG A 161 -13.82 10.51 5.19
C ARG A 161 -14.51 10.82 6.52
N GLU A 162 -13.75 10.79 7.60
CA GLU A 162 -14.25 10.97 8.96
C GLU A 162 -13.15 11.49 9.90
N VAL A 163 -13.56 11.89 11.12
CA VAL A 163 -12.66 12.23 12.21
C VAL A 163 -12.72 11.13 13.26
N LYS A 164 -11.57 10.57 13.63
CA LYS A 164 -11.45 9.53 14.66
C LYS A 164 -10.69 10.09 15.86
N ARG A 165 -11.16 9.74 17.06
CA ARG A 165 -10.46 10.06 18.31
C ARG A 165 -9.65 8.85 18.75
N ILE A 166 -8.35 9.05 18.97
CA ILE A 166 -7.41 8.02 19.43
C ILE A 166 -6.63 8.62 20.60
N ASP A 167 -6.69 7.99 21.76
CA ASP A 167 -5.96 8.41 22.98
C ASP A 167 -6.17 9.87 23.43
N GLY A 168 -7.29 10.49 23.03
CA GLY A 168 -7.65 11.87 23.35
C GLY A 168 -7.45 12.85 22.19
N ASP A 169 -6.65 12.47 21.19
CA ASP A 169 -6.33 13.28 20.02
C ASP A 169 -7.27 12.98 18.85
N GLU A 170 -7.54 13.99 18.02
CA GLU A 170 -8.42 13.89 16.86
C GLU A 170 -7.62 13.79 15.57
N TYR A 171 -8.00 12.85 14.72
CA TYR A 171 -7.34 12.58 13.44
C TYR A 171 -8.34 12.62 12.30
N TYR A 172 -7.98 13.29 11.21
CA TYR A 172 -8.62 13.14 9.92
C TYR A 172 -8.19 11.82 9.28
N ILE A 173 -9.16 10.99 8.87
CA ILE A 173 -8.91 9.77 8.11
C ILE A 173 -9.05 10.07 6.63
N VAL A 174 -7.96 9.93 5.88
CA VAL A 174 -7.95 10.10 4.41
C VAL A 174 -7.67 8.76 3.76
N GLU A 175 -8.53 8.33 2.84
CA GLU A 175 -8.29 7.16 2.00
C GLU A 175 -7.24 7.51 0.93
N THR A 176 -6.14 6.77 0.90
CA THR A 176 -4.99 7.09 0.03
C THR A 176 -4.88 6.18 -1.18
N ASP A 177 -5.29 4.91 -1.07
CA ASP A 177 -5.31 3.99 -2.20
C ASP A 177 -6.28 2.82 -1.97
N ASN A 178 -6.77 2.25 -3.09
CA ASN A 178 -7.35 0.91 -3.09
C ASN A 178 -6.20 -0.11 -3.14
N VAL A 179 -6.23 -1.09 -2.24
CA VAL A 179 -5.22 -2.14 -2.19
C VAL A 179 -5.87 -3.50 -2.41
N TRP A 180 -5.44 -4.18 -3.47
CA TRP A 180 -5.88 -5.54 -3.76
C TRP A 180 -4.94 -6.55 -3.10
N ILE A 181 -5.49 -7.35 -2.19
CA ILE A 181 -4.78 -8.35 -1.42
C ILE A 181 -4.94 -9.71 -2.11
N GLY A 182 -3.88 -10.15 -2.78
CA GLY A 182 -3.82 -11.38 -3.56
C GLY A 182 -3.32 -12.58 -2.78
N TYR A 183 -3.95 -13.74 -2.97
CA TYR A 183 -3.48 -15.02 -2.44
C TYR A 183 -3.92 -16.23 -3.28
N ILE A 184 -3.15 -17.32 -3.19
CA ILE A 184 -3.45 -18.59 -3.83
C ILE A 184 -3.67 -19.63 -2.73
N LEU A 185 -4.77 -20.37 -2.82
CA LEU A 185 -5.12 -21.45 -1.91
C LEU A 185 -4.24 -22.68 -2.17
#